data_AF-A0A2H5V3I8-F1
#
_entry.id   AF-A0A2H5V3I8-F1
#
_cell.length_a   1.000
_cell.length_b   1.000
_cell.length_c   1.000
_cell.angle_alpha   90.00
_cell.angle_beta   90.00
_cell.angle_gamma   90.00
#
_symmetry.space_group_name_H-M   'P 1'
#
loop_
_entity.id
_entity.type
_entity.pdbx_description
1 polymer ?
#
loop_
_entity_poly.entity_id
_entity_poly.type
_entity_poly.pdbx_seq_one_letter_code
_entity_poly.pdbx_strand_id
1 'polypeptide(L)' 'MPREFVVVESKVRELLPEGIRLSSDALQGLDAVVRQAIQKAVERCKANNRKTIIKEDF' A
#
# COMPACT_ATOMS: atom_id res chain seq x y z
N MET A 1 19.78 -8.05 2.24
CA MET A 1 19.01 -7.27 1.25
C MET A 1 18.19 -6.24 2.00
N PRO A 2 18.15 -4.97 1.56
CA PRO A 2 17.24 -3.99 2.16
C PRO A 2 15.80 -4.49 2.02
N ARG A 3 14.99 -4.33 3.07
CA ARG A 3 13.55 -4.60 2.99
C ARG A 3 12.93 -3.48 2.15
N GLU A 4 12.59 -3.77 0.90
CA GLU A 4 11.92 -2.81 0.02
C GLU A 4 10.41 -2.81 0.29
N PHE A 5 9.95 -1.78 0.98
CA PHE A 5 8.54 -1.50 1.21
C PHE A 5 8.00 -0.56 0.12
N VAL A 6 6.76 -0.79 -0.31
CA VAL A 6 6.02 0.11 -1.20
C VAL A 6 5.69 1.43 -0.49
N VAL A 7 5.52 1.37 0.83
CA VAL A 7 5.23 2.53 1.69
C VAL A 7 6.48 2.99 2.42
N VAL A 8 6.63 4.32 2.54
CA VAL A 8 7.75 4.94 3.24
C VAL A 8 7.38 5.15 4.71
N GLU A 9 8.17 4.60 5.62
CA GLU A 9 7.92 4.64 7.06
C GLU A 9 7.72 6.06 7.60
N SER A 10 8.52 7.03 7.16
CA SER A 10 8.40 8.43 7.61
C SER A 10 7.02 9.02 7.30
N LYS A 11 6.45 8.71 6.13
CA LYS A 11 5.11 9.15 5.74
C LYS A 11 4.01 8.46 6.54
N VAL A 12 4.20 7.19 6.90
CA VAL A 12 3.27 6.50 7.80
C VAL A 12 3.29 7.17 9.18
N ARG A 13 4.47 7.53 9.70
CA ARG A 13 4.62 8.19 11.00
C ARG A 13 3.97 9.59 11.05
N GLU A 14 4.03 10.35 9.95
CA GLU A 14 3.35 11.65 9.83
C GLU A 14 1.82 11.54 9.97
N LEU A 15 1.23 10.38 9.67
CA LEU A 15 -0.21 10.14 9.75
C LEU A 15 -0.66 9.60 11.12
N LEU A 16 0.26 9.24 12.01
CA LEU A 16 -0.09 8.73 13.32
C LEU A 16 -0.47 9.89 14.26
N PRO A 17 -1.56 9.75 15.03
CA PRO A 17 -1.90 10.75 16.04
C PRO A 17 -0.87 10.74 17.17
N GLU A 18 -0.81 11.83 17.92
CA GLU A 18 0.09 11.94 19.08
C GLU A 18 -0.10 10.79 20.06
N GLY A 19 1.02 10.27 20.58
CA GLY A 19 1.04 9.16 21.53
C GLY A 19 0.99 7.76 20.91
N ILE A 20 0.69 7.62 19.60
CA ILE A 20 0.71 6.32 18.91
C ILE A 20 2.10 6.05 18.32
N ARG A 21 2.61 4.84 18.53
CA ARG A 21 3.92 4.40 18.03
C ARG A 21 3.73 3.33 16.96
N LEU A 22 4.58 3.40 15.92
CA LEU A 22 4.64 2.38 14.87
C LEU A 22 5.66 1.30 15.24
N SER A 23 5.22 0.05 15.25
CA SER A 23 6.09 -1.12 15.37
C SER A 23 6.63 -1.55 13.99
N SER A 24 7.75 -2.26 13.97
CA SER A 24 8.43 -2.65 12.73
C SER A 24 7.66 -3.71 11.91
N ASP A 25 6.79 -4.48 12.54
CA ASP A 25 5.87 -5.45 11.94
C ASP A 25 4.61 -4.78 11.38
N ALA A 26 4.15 -3.67 11.97
CA ALA A 26 3.02 -2.89 11.44
C ALA A 26 3.32 -2.38 10.02
N LEU A 27 4.56 -1.97 9.75
CA LEU A 27 4.98 -1.56 8.41
C LEU A 27 4.91 -2.71 7.39
N GLN A 28 5.22 -3.94 7.81
CA GLN A 28 5.10 -5.13 6.96
C GLN A 28 3.64 -5.46 6.66
N GLY A 29 2.77 -5.35 7.67
CA GLY A 29 1.33 -5.53 7.49
C GLY A 29 0.74 -4.51 6.52
N LEU A 30 1.10 -3.23 6.66
CA LEU A 30 0.65 -2.17 5.76
C LEU A 30 1.14 -2.39 4.32
N ASP A 31 2.40 -2.77 4.14
CA ASP A 31 2.96 -3.09 2.82
C ASP A 31 2.20 -4.22 2.14
N ALA A 32 1.87 -5.29 2.87
CA ALA A 32 1.08 -6.40 2.34
C ALA A 32 -0.32 -5.94 1.89
N VAL A 33 -0.99 -5.07 2.66
CA VAL A 33 -2.30 -4.51 2.30
C VAL A 33 -2.21 -3.68 1.02
N VAL A 34 -1.22 -2.81 0.89
CA VAL A 34 -1.04 -1.98 -0.31
C VAL A 34 -0.78 -2.85 -1.54
N ARG A 35 0.08 -3.87 -1.43
CA ARG A 35 0.33 -4.82 -2.53
C ARG A 35 -0.93 -5.56 -2.95
N GLN A 36 -1.74 -6.01 -2.00
CA GLN A 36 -3.02 -6.65 -2.29
C GLN A 36 -4.01 -5.69 -2.98
N ALA A 37 -4.08 -4.44 -2.53
CA ALA A 37 -4.93 -3.42 -3.16
C ALA A 37 -4.51 -3.15 -4.61
N ILE A 38 -3.20 -3.01 -4.87
CA ILE A 38 -2.66 -2.84 -6.22
C ILE A 38 -2.99 -4.06 -7.09
N GLN A 39 -2.83 -5.28 -6.57
CA GLN A 39 -3.13 -6.50 -7.31
C GLN A 39 -4.61 -6.55 -7.73
N LYS A 40 -5.53 -6.25 -6.82
CA LYS A 40 -6.97 -6.17 -7.12
C LYS A 40 -7.27 -5.10 -8.16
N ALA A 41 -6.64 -3.94 -8.05
CA ALA A 41 -6.81 -2.85 -9.01
C ALA A 41 -6.29 -3.24 -10.41
N VAL A 42 -5.16 -3.95 -10.49
CA VAL A 42 -4.63 -4.50 -11.75
C VAL A 42 -5.61 -5.50 -12.35
N GLU A 43 -6.17 -6.41 -11.56
CA GLU A 43 -7.14 -7.40 -12.02
C GLU A 43 -8.40 -6.74 -12.57
N ARG A 44 -8.93 -5.73 -11.88
CA ARG A 44 -10.10 -4.96 -12.33
C ARG A 44 -9.80 -4.13 -13.58
N CYS A 45 -8.62 -3.53 -13.67
CA CYS A 45 -8.16 -2.80 -14.86
C CYS A 45 -8.10 -3.73 -16.08
N LYS A 46 -7.52 -4.93 -15.92
CA LYS A 46 -7.48 -5.97 -16.95
C LYS A 46 -8.87 -6.46 -17.35
N ALA A 47 -9.76 -6.70 -16.38
CA ALA A 47 -11.14 -7.11 -16.65
C ALA A 47 -11.92 -6.07 -17.46
N ASN A 48 -11.58 -4.78 -17.29
CA ASN A 48 -12.13 -3.67 -18.06
C ASN A 48 -11.40 -3.40 -19.39
N ASN A 49 -10.48 -4.29 -19.82
CA ASN A 49 -9.63 -4.14 -21.01
C ASN A 49 -8.83 -2.82 -21.04
N ARG A 50 -8.53 -2.25 -19.87
CA ARG A 50 -7.70 -1.05 -19.74
C ARG A 50 -6.25 -1.47 -19.48
N LYS A 51 -5.31 -0.64 -19.95
CA LYS A 51 -3.87 -0.77 -19.65
C LYS A 51 -3.40 0.22 -18.59
N THR A 52 -4.28 1.13 -18.18
CA THR A 52 -4.01 2.19 -17.22
C THR A 52 -4.97 2.03 -16.04
N ILE A 53 -4.42 1.86 -14.85
CA ILE A 53 -5.17 1.83 -13.59
C ILE A 53 -5.72 3.23 -13.33
N ILE A 54 -6.99 3.31 -12.95
CA ILE A 54 -7.67 4.56 -12.57
C ILE A 54 -8.16 4.47 -11.13
N LYS A 55 -8.65 5.58 -10.58
CA LYS A 55 -9.16 5.64 -9.20
C LYS A 55 -10.27 4.62 -8.93
N GLU A 56 -11.10 4.32 -9.93
CA GLU A 56 -12.20 3.35 -9.83
C GLU A 56 -11.74 1.89 -9.77
N ASP A 57 -10.46 1.60 -10.00
CA ASP A 57 -9.94 0.23 -9.90
C ASP A 57 -9.62 -0.19 -8.47
N PHE A 58 -9.32 0.77 -7.59
CA PHE A 58 -8.98 0.52 -6.18
C PHE A 58 -10.21 0.30 -5.30
#